data_AF-A0A6B3NJV8-F1
#
_entry.id   AF-A0A6B3NJV8-F1
#
_cell.length_a   1.000
_cell.length_b   1.000
_cell.length_c   1.000
_cell.angle_alpha   90.00
_cell.angle_beta   90.00
_cell.angle_gamma   90.00
#
_symmetry.space_group_name_H-M   'P 1'
#
loop_
_entity.id
_entity.type
_entity.pdbx_description
1 polymer ?
#
loop_
_entity_poly.entity_id
_entity_poly.type
_entity_poly.pdbx_seq_one_letter_code
_entity_poly.pdbx_strand_id
1 'polypeptide(L)'
;NDTLNGGEGNDILNGSDGKDTLNGGAGNDTLNGGNSKDTLNGGAGNDTLNGGEGNDILNGSNGKDTLNGGAGSDTLVGGNSKDTLDGGEGSDTLNGGEGNDELRGGLGNDLLTGGHGVDTFFLAFGEGTDTITDFGEAQDEIVLVGGITFNDLYFSGNDIIFNNQILATLTGVNTNTLSASDFSVI
;
A
#
# COMPACT_ATOMS: atom_id res chain seq x y z
N ASN A 1 2.63 6.84 -24.51
CA ASN A 1 1.14 6.84 -24.60
C ASN A 1 0.74 5.61 -25.40
N ASP A 2 0.76 4.49 -24.72
CA ASP A 2 0.71 3.17 -25.30
C ASP A 2 -0.37 2.35 -24.60
N THR A 3 -0.85 1.31 -25.29
CA THR A 3 -1.77 0.33 -24.70
C THR A 3 -1.20 -1.06 -24.95
N LEU A 4 -0.81 -1.73 -23.87
CA LEU A 4 -0.16 -3.04 -23.90
C LEU A 4 -1.09 -4.07 -23.25
N ASN A 5 -1.21 -5.24 -23.87
CA ASN A 5 -2.00 -6.36 -23.34
C ASN A 5 -1.16 -7.64 -23.41
N GLY A 6 -0.97 -8.33 -22.28
CA GLY A 6 -0.23 -9.60 -22.19
C GLY A 6 -1.08 -10.78 -22.68
N GLY A 7 -2.28 -10.93 -22.12
CA GLY A 7 -3.24 -11.94 -22.54
C GLY A 7 -3.18 -13.18 -21.67
N GLU A 8 -2.81 -14.33 -22.25
CA GLU A 8 -2.61 -15.57 -21.49
C GLU A 8 -1.11 -15.83 -21.31
N GLY A 9 -0.72 -16.30 -20.13
CA GLY A 9 0.67 -16.61 -19.80
C GLY A 9 1.29 -15.54 -18.91
N ASN A 10 2.57 -15.72 -18.60
CA ASN A 10 3.31 -14.78 -17.78
C ASN A 10 4.01 -13.78 -18.71
N ASP A 11 3.59 -12.52 -18.67
CA ASP A 11 4.03 -11.47 -19.57
C ASP A 11 4.89 -10.41 -18.87
N ILE A 12 5.68 -9.70 -19.67
CA ILE A 12 6.44 -8.53 -19.23
C ILE A 12 6.03 -7.35 -20.10
N LEU A 13 5.43 -6.33 -19.48
CA LEU A 13 4.90 -5.14 -20.13
C LEU A 13 5.67 -3.90 -19.63
N ASN A 14 6.07 -3.01 -20.54
CA ASN A 14 6.79 -1.79 -20.20
C ASN A 14 6.23 -0.58 -20.99
N GLY A 15 5.67 0.40 -20.30
CA GLY A 15 5.11 1.63 -20.87
C GLY A 15 6.18 2.62 -21.33
N SER A 16 7.24 2.78 -20.52
CA SER A 16 8.33 3.73 -20.75
C SER A 16 7.89 5.19 -20.55
N ASP A 17 7.89 6.02 -21.58
CA ASP A 17 7.54 7.44 -21.45
C ASP A 17 6.09 7.69 -21.89
N GLY A 18 5.36 8.47 -21.11
CA GLY A 18 4.05 8.98 -21.46
C GLY A 18 2.96 8.29 -20.66
N LYS A 19 1.69 8.60 -20.96
CA LYS A 19 0.56 8.06 -20.21
C LYS A 19 0.09 6.76 -20.84
N ASP A 20 0.35 5.66 -20.16
CA ASP A 20 0.21 4.32 -20.70
C ASP A 20 -0.88 3.52 -19.98
N THR A 21 -1.37 2.48 -20.66
CA THR A 21 -2.33 1.52 -20.10
C THR A 21 -1.79 0.11 -20.33
N LEU A 22 -1.50 -0.60 -19.25
CA LEU A 22 -0.94 -1.94 -19.28
C LEU A 22 -1.94 -2.92 -18.65
N ASN A 23 -2.29 -3.98 -19.38
CA ASN A 23 -3.10 -5.08 -18.86
C ASN A 23 -2.31 -6.39 -18.94
N GLY A 24 -2.02 -7.03 -17.81
CA GLY A 24 -1.34 -8.33 -17.75
C GLY A 24 -2.22 -9.41 -18.36
N GLY A 25 -3.38 -9.65 -17.73
CA GLY A 25 -4.35 -10.63 -18.21
C GLY A 25 -4.40 -11.82 -17.28
N ALA A 26 -4.06 -13.01 -17.77
CA ALA A 26 -4.05 -14.23 -16.99
C ALA A 26 -2.65 -14.84 -16.97
N GLY A 27 -2.12 -15.10 -15.79
CA GLY A 27 -0.75 -15.54 -15.55
C GLY A 27 -0.11 -14.64 -14.50
N ASN A 28 1.17 -14.90 -14.22
CA ASN A 28 1.93 -14.06 -13.28
C ASN A 28 2.72 -13.04 -14.09
N ASP A 29 2.22 -11.82 -14.14
CA ASP A 29 2.69 -10.76 -15.02
C ASP A 29 3.61 -9.77 -14.30
N THR A 30 4.48 -9.11 -15.06
CA THR A 30 5.32 -8.00 -14.59
C THR A 30 5.03 -6.76 -15.43
N LEU A 31 4.46 -5.74 -14.81
CA LEU A 31 4.06 -4.49 -15.45
C LEU A 31 4.90 -3.33 -14.90
N ASN A 32 5.48 -2.54 -15.80
CA ASN A 32 6.19 -1.31 -15.47
C ASN A 32 5.60 -0.14 -16.24
N GLY A 33 5.03 0.85 -15.55
CA GLY A 33 4.47 2.07 -16.14
C GLY A 33 5.58 2.92 -16.75
N GLY A 34 6.48 3.40 -15.90
CA GLY A 34 7.63 4.19 -16.30
C GLY A 34 7.46 5.64 -15.86
N ASN A 35 7.41 6.57 -16.82
CA ASN A 35 7.31 8.00 -16.53
C ASN A 35 5.95 8.54 -16.97
N SER A 36 5.39 9.45 -16.17
CA SER A 36 4.05 10.04 -16.29
C SER A 36 2.96 9.17 -15.68
N LYS A 37 1.74 9.74 -15.62
CA LYS A 37 0.56 9.04 -15.09
C LYS A 37 0.16 7.84 -15.95
N ASP A 38 0.28 6.66 -15.38
CA ASP A 38 -0.04 5.37 -15.98
C ASP A 38 -1.23 4.67 -15.31
N THR A 39 -1.72 3.62 -15.97
CA THR A 39 -2.75 2.73 -15.43
C THR A 39 -2.35 1.27 -15.69
N LEU A 40 -2.14 0.52 -14.62
CA LEU A 40 -1.67 -0.86 -14.64
C LEU A 40 -2.74 -1.76 -14.02
N ASN A 41 -3.03 -2.88 -14.70
CA ASN A 41 -3.93 -3.91 -14.23
C ASN A 41 -3.27 -5.29 -14.38
N GLY A 42 -3.01 -5.96 -13.26
CA GLY A 42 -2.39 -7.30 -13.23
C GLY A 42 -3.33 -8.33 -13.85
N GLY A 43 -4.45 -8.57 -13.18
CA GLY A 43 -5.54 -9.39 -13.70
C GLY A 43 -5.73 -10.66 -12.89
N ALA A 44 -5.29 -11.81 -13.39
CA ALA A 44 -5.43 -13.07 -12.69
C ALA A 44 -4.10 -13.80 -12.60
N GLY A 45 -3.62 -14.03 -11.40
CA GLY A 45 -2.32 -14.62 -11.12
C GLY A 45 -1.56 -13.74 -10.14
N ASN A 46 -0.34 -14.12 -9.80
CA ASN A 46 0.45 -13.34 -8.85
C ASN A 46 1.29 -12.34 -9.63
N ASP A 47 0.86 -11.09 -9.63
CA ASP A 47 1.41 -10.05 -10.49
C ASP A 47 2.37 -9.13 -9.74
N THR A 48 3.27 -8.49 -10.48
CA THR A 48 4.16 -7.44 -9.99
C THR A 48 3.95 -6.18 -10.80
N LEU A 49 3.46 -5.13 -10.15
CA LEU A 49 3.14 -3.84 -10.77
C LEU A 49 4.04 -2.75 -10.19
N ASN A 50 4.66 -1.96 -11.06
CA ASN A 50 5.45 -0.80 -10.72
C ASN A 50 4.96 0.42 -11.50
N GLY A 51 4.45 1.45 -10.81
CA GLY A 51 3.97 2.70 -11.43
C GLY A 51 5.13 3.49 -12.01
N GLY A 52 6.09 3.87 -11.16
CA GLY A 52 7.29 4.58 -11.56
C GLY A 52 7.21 6.05 -11.15
N GLU A 53 7.52 6.98 -12.06
CA GLU A 53 7.29 8.41 -11.83
C GLU A 53 5.90 8.77 -12.34
N GLY A 54 5.03 9.34 -11.53
CA GLY A 54 3.69 9.62 -12.02
C GLY A 54 2.68 9.83 -10.92
N ASN A 55 1.42 9.85 -11.30
CA ASN A 55 0.34 9.74 -10.33
C ASN A 55 -0.49 8.58 -10.83
N ASP A 56 -0.08 7.37 -10.49
CA ASP A 56 -0.42 6.15 -11.17
C ASP A 56 -1.65 5.48 -10.55
N ILE A 57 -2.22 4.55 -11.31
CA ILE A 57 -3.32 3.72 -10.83
C ILE A 57 -2.91 2.27 -11.05
N LEU A 58 -2.74 1.52 -9.96
CA LEU A 58 -2.34 0.13 -9.96
C LEU A 58 -3.48 -0.73 -9.38
N ASN A 59 -3.82 -1.82 -10.05
CA ASN A 59 -4.81 -2.79 -9.60
C ASN A 59 -4.29 -4.21 -9.79
N GLY A 60 -4.03 -4.94 -8.69
CA GLY A 60 -3.57 -6.33 -8.72
C GLY A 60 -4.64 -7.29 -9.22
N SER A 61 -5.87 -7.09 -8.75
CA SER A 61 -7.07 -7.91 -9.04
C SER A 61 -7.10 -9.26 -8.33
N ASN A 62 -6.75 -10.38 -8.96
CA ASN A 62 -6.81 -11.70 -8.31
C ASN A 62 -5.43 -12.31 -8.22
N GLY A 63 -5.03 -12.68 -7.01
CA GLY A 63 -3.79 -13.41 -6.79
C GLY A 63 -3.01 -12.75 -5.68
N LYS A 64 -1.77 -13.18 -5.47
CA LYS A 64 -0.91 -12.55 -4.47
C LYS A 64 -0.02 -11.55 -5.18
N ASP A 65 -0.41 -10.30 -5.13
CA ASP A 65 0.15 -9.25 -5.94
C ASP A 65 1.15 -8.40 -5.16
N THR A 66 2.11 -7.84 -5.88
CA THR A 66 3.07 -6.86 -5.35
C THR A 66 2.94 -5.58 -6.15
N LEU A 67 2.51 -4.51 -5.48
CA LEU A 67 2.26 -3.21 -6.08
C LEU A 67 3.22 -2.18 -5.48
N ASN A 68 3.90 -1.43 -6.33
CA ASN A 68 4.73 -0.29 -5.97
C ASN A 68 4.27 0.93 -6.77
N GLY A 69 3.79 1.98 -6.09
CA GLY A 69 3.38 3.24 -6.73
C GLY A 69 4.57 3.95 -7.35
N GLY A 70 5.58 4.22 -6.52
CA GLY A 70 6.82 4.84 -6.94
C GLY A 70 6.89 6.28 -6.45
N ALA A 71 6.93 7.24 -7.36
CA ALA A 71 7.00 8.66 -7.02
C ALA A 71 5.79 9.41 -7.56
N GLY A 72 5.18 10.21 -6.70
CA GLY A 72 4.00 11.03 -6.95
C GLY A 72 2.77 10.45 -6.25
N SER A 73 1.57 10.99 -6.52
CA SER A 73 0.38 10.60 -5.76
C SER A 73 -0.35 9.47 -6.46
N ASP A 74 -0.21 8.26 -5.92
CA ASP A 74 -0.63 7.01 -6.52
C ASP A 74 -1.90 6.45 -5.89
N THR A 75 -2.56 5.55 -6.62
CA THR A 75 -3.71 4.79 -6.13
C THR A 75 -3.47 3.30 -6.38
N LEU A 76 -3.36 2.53 -5.30
CA LEU A 76 -3.07 1.10 -5.33
C LEU A 76 -4.26 0.32 -4.77
N VAL A 77 -4.67 -0.72 -5.50
CA VAL A 77 -5.69 -1.68 -5.06
C VAL A 77 -5.11 -3.08 -5.20
N GLY A 78 -4.95 -3.81 -4.09
CA GLY A 78 -4.47 -5.19 -4.09
C GLY A 78 -5.47 -6.11 -4.77
N GLY A 79 -6.64 -6.27 -4.15
CA GLY A 79 -7.75 -7.03 -4.71
C GLY A 79 -8.07 -8.24 -3.85
N ASN A 80 -7.89 -9.45 -4.39
CA ASN A 80 -8.18 -10.70 -3.71
C ASN A 80 -6.90 -11.47 -3.38
N SER A 81 -6.84 -12.05 -2.20
CA SER A 81 -5.70 -12.77 -1.59
C SER A 81 -4.74 -11.82 -0.88
N LYS A 82 -3.66 -12.39 -0.32
CA LYS A 82 -2.65 -11.60 0.39
C LYS A 82 -1.78 -10.82 -0.59
N ASP A 83 -1.85 -9.51 -0.51
CA ASP A 83 -1.12 -8.56 -1.34
C ASP A 83 -0.07 -7.78 -0.55
N THR A 84 0.84 -7.14 -1.26
CA THR A 84 1.84 -6.23 -0.71
C THR A 84 1.81 -4.93 -1.49
N LEU A 85 1.50 -3.82 -0.81
CA LEU A 85 1.35 -2.50 -1.38
C LEU A 85 2.37 -1.54 -0.75
N ASP A 86 3.17 -0.89 -1.58
CA ASP A 86 4.09 0.19 -1.22
C ASP A 86 3.73 1.43 -2.04
N GLY A 87 3.30 2.52 -1.40
CA GLY A 87 2.95 3.77 -2.07
C GLY A 87 4.19 4.45 -2.65
N GLY A 88 5.23 4.56 -1.85
CA GLY A 88 6.52 5.12 -2.24
C GLY A 88 6.67 6.56 -1.78
N GLU A 89 6.91 7.50 -2.69
CA GLU A 89 6.94 8.93 -2.39
C GLU A 89 5.65 9.60 -2.87
N GLY A 90 4.99 10.39 -2.04
CA GLY A 90 3.79 11.13 -2.44
C GLY A 90 2.68 11.00 -1.40
N SER A 91 1.53 11.58 -1.70
CA SER A 91 0.33 11.32 -0.90
C SER A 91 -0.50 10.28 -1.63
N ASP A 92 -0.48 9.06 -1.12
CA ASP A 92 -0.99 7.88 -1.78
C ASP A 92 -2.31 7.40 -1.18
N THR A 93 -3.02 6.58 -1.95
CA THR A 93 -4.21 5.87 -1.50
C THR A 93 -4.04 4.39 -1.75
N LEU A 94 -3.96 3.60 -0.68
CA LEU A 94 -3.77 2.15 -0.73
C LEU A 94 -5.00 1.45 -0.17
N ASN A 95 -5.47 0.42 -0.89
CA ASN A 95 -6.54 -0.47 -0.47
C ASN A 95 -6.11 -1.93 -0.65
N GLY A 96 -5.93 -2.68 0.44
CA GLY A 96 -5.55 -4.09 0.43
C GLY A 96 -6.61 -4.95 -0.26
N GLY A 97 -7.84 -4.91 0.25
CA GLY A 97 -8.99 -5.57 -0.35
C GLY A 97 -9.44 -6.77 0.48
N GLU A 98 -9.49 -7.95 -0.13
CA GLU A 98 -9.79 -9.21 0.55
C GLU A 98 -8.49 -9.96 0.75
N GLY A 99 -8.02 -10.19 1.96
CA GLY A 99 -6.68 -10.71 2.09
C GLY A 99 -6.11 -10.60 3.48
N ASN A 100 -4.82 -10.86 3.59
CA ASN A 100 -4.08 -10.48 4.79
C ASN A 100 -2.94 -9.62 4.28
N ASP A 101 -3.20 -8.33 4.14
CA ASP A 101 -2.43 -7.47 3.25
C ASP A 101 -1.35 -6.73 4.01
N GLU A 102 -0.25 -6.41 3.32
CA GLU A 102 0.84 -5.60 3.83
C GLU A 102 0.81 -4.24 3.16
N LEU A 103 0.60 -3.17 3.93
CA LEU A 103 0.46 -1.80 3.43
C LEU A 103 1.54 -0.90 4.03
N ARG A 104 2.34 -0.28 3.15
CA ARG A 104 3.27 0.81 3.47
C ARG A 104 2.91 2.03 2.64
N GLY A 105 2.54 3.13 3.29
CA GLY A 105 2.32 4.41 2.62
C GLY A 105 3.63 4.94 2.03
N GLY A 106 4.63 5.12 2.88
CA GLY A 106 5.95 5.62 2.48
C GLY A 106 6.08 7.11 2.81
N LEU A 107 6.80 7.86 1.99
CA LEU A 107 7.00 9.28 2.21
C LEU A 107 5.76 10.09 1.81
N GLY A 108 5.02 10.60 2.77
CA GLY A 108 3.96 11.58 2.57
C GLY A 108 2.83 11.35 3.55
N ASN A 109 1.67 11.92 3.25
CA ASN A 109 0.49 11.69 4.07
C ASN A 109 -0.44 10.77 3.29
N ASP A 110 -0.54 9.53 3.73
CA ASP A 110 -1.19 8.49 2.97
C ASP A 110 -2.54 8.08 3.56
N LEU A 111 -3.40 7.54 2.71
CA LEU A 111 -4.67 6.94 3.10
C LEU A 111 -4.59 5.43 2.92
N LEU A 112 -4.65 4.69 4.03
CA LEU A 112 -4.47 3.24 4.06
C LEU A 112 -5.77 2.56 4.50
N THR A 113 -6.27 1.64 3.68
CA THR A 113 -7.42 0.79 3.98
C THR A 113 -6.98 -0.67 3.87
N GLY A 114 -7.04 -1.42 4.96
CA GLY A 114 -6.69 -2.86 4.95
C GLY A 114 -7.74 -3.67 4.20
N GLY A 115 -9.01 -3.45 4.55
CA GLY A 115 -10.14 -4.18 4.02
C GLY A 115 -10.51 -5.38 4.88
N HIS A 116 -10.73 -6.52 4.23
CA HIS A 116 -11.15 -7.75 4.87
C HIS A 116 -9.94 -8.64 5.16
N GLY A 117 -9.76 -8.98 6.43
CA GLY A 117 -8.87 -10.06 6.88
C GLY A 117 -7.95 -9.58 7.98
N VAL A 118 -6.71 -10.04 8.04
CA VAL A 118 -5.74 -9.62 9.05
C VAL A 118 -4.63 -8.87 8.36
N ASP A 119 -4.67 -7.55 8.47
CA ASP A 119 -3.82 -6.65 7.70
C ASP A 119 -2.68 -6.11 8.55
N THR A 120 -1.61 -5.70 7.86
CA THR A 120 -0.37 -5.22 8.46
C THR A 120 -0.03 -3.85 7.90
N PHE A 121 0.04 -2.85 8.77
CA PHE A 121 0.35 -1.47 8.42
C PHE A 121 1.76 -1.09 8.90
N PHE A 122 2.61 -0.62 7.99
CA PHE A 122 3.97 -0.20 8.34
C PHE A 122 4.01 1.30 8.61
N LEU A 123 4.50 1.69 9.78
CA LEU A 123 4.68 3.09 10.15
C LEU A 123 6.14 3.36 10.53
N ALA A 124 6.72 4.42 9.96
CA ALA A 124 8.04 4.91 10.33
C ALA A 124 8.04 6.40 10.71
N PHE A 125 9.04 6.79 11.50
CA PHE A 125 9.23 8.20 11.83
C PHE A 125 9.84 8.97 10.66
N GLY A 126 9.26 10.12 10.35
CA GLY A 126 9.74 11.00 9.27
C GLY A 126 9.21 10.65 7.88
N GLU A 127 8.34 9.65 7.78
CA GLU A 127 7.66 9.27 6.54
C GLU A 127 6.44 10.16 6.28
N GLY A 128 5.72 10.56 7.32
CA GLY A 128 4.73 11.62 7.25
C GLY A 128 3.66 11.42 8.30
N THR A 129 2.40 11.67 7.96
CA THR A 129 1.25 11.42 8.84
C THR A 129 0.15 10.72 8.07
N ASP A 130 0.01 9.43 8.32
CA ASP A 130 -0.92 8.57 7.61
C ASP A 130 -2.29 8.54 8.26
N THR A 131 -3.29 8.14 7.48
CA THR A 131 -4.63 7.83 7.98
C THR A 131 -4.95 6.38 7.68
N ILE A 132 -5.13 5.57 8.72
CA ILE A 132 -5.60 4.18 8.59
C ILE A 132 -7.11 4.18 8.82
N THR A 133 -7.88 3.68 7.86
CA THR A 133 -9.33 3.94 7.82
C THR A 133 -10.19 2.93 8.58
N ASP A 134 -9.69 1.72 8.77
CA ASP A 134 -10.50 0.55 9.16
C ASP A 134 -9.75 -0.42 10.09
N PHE A 135 -8.70 0.05 10.76
CA PHE A 135 -7.89 -0.75 11.68
C PHE A 135 -8.75 -1.55 12.68
N GLY A 136 -8.68 -2.88 12.57
CA GLY A 136 -9.33 -3.82 13.47
C GLY A 136 -8.49 -4.07 14.71
N GLU A 137 -8.92 -3.56 15.86
CA GLU A 137 -8.25 -3.81 17.15
C GLU A 137 -8.14 -5.32 17.44
N ALA A 138 -6.94 -5.79 17.82
CA ALA A 138 -6.61 -7.21 18.02
C ALA A 138 -6.82 -8.14 16.81
N GLN A 139 -7.12 -7.58 15.63
CA GLN A 139 -7.21 -8.30 14.36
C GLN A 139 -6.02 -7.94 13.48
N ASP A 140 -5.79 -6.65 13.29
CA ASP A 140 -4.72 -6.11 12.46
C ASP A 140 -3.46 -5.82 13.29
N GLU A 141 -2.36 -5.60 12.58
CA GLU A 141 -1.05 -5.35 13.16
C GLU A 141 -0.45 -4.05 12.64
N ILE A 142 0.17 -3.26 13.53
CA ILE A 142 1.02 -2.14 13.18
C ILE A 142 2.49 -2.53 13.35
N VAL A 143 3.24 -2.50 12.27
CA VAL A 143 4.69 -2.72 12.30
C VAL A 143 5.39 -1.37 12.42
N LEU A 144 6.10 -1.18 13.53
CA LEU A 144 6.92 0.01 13.77
C LEU A 144 8.32 -0.18 13.18
N VAL A 145 8.71 0.70 12.28
CA VAL A 145 9.99 0.63 11.56
C VAL A 145 11.01 1.61 12.14
N GLY A 146 12.29 1.24 12.11
CA GLY A 146 13.38 2.15 12.47
C GLY A 146 13.71 2.15 13.97
N GLY A 147 13.42 1.04 14.65
CA GLY A 147 13.75 0.85 16.07
C GLY A 147 12.81 1.57 17.04
N ILE A 148 11.67 2.08 16.55
CA ILE A 148 10.57 2.57 17.39
C ILE A 148 9.93 1.35 18.08
N THR A 149 9.69 1.44 19.39
CA THR A 149 8.98 0.41 20.13
C THR A 149 7.64 0.94 20.65
N PHE A 150 6.72 0.04 21.01
CA PHE A 150 5.44 0.42 21.62
C PHE A 150 5.60 1.36 22.82
N ASN A 151 6.66 1.19 23.62
CA ASN A 151 6.90 2.02 24.82
C ASN A 151 7.36 3.44 24.49
N ASP A 152 7.75 3.70 23.25
CA ASP A 152 8.13 5.04 22.79
C ASP A 152 6.93 5.86 22.30
N LEU A 153 5.76 5.23 22.18
CA LEU A 153 4.56 5.84 21.63
C LEU A 153 3.76 6.61 22.69
N TYR A 154 3.14 7.69 22.24
CA TYR A 154 2.09 8.41 22.94
C TYR A 154 0.80 8.34 22.13
N PHE A 155 -0.33 8.22 22.82
CA PHE A 155 -1.65 8.10 22.19
C PHE A 155 -2.53 9.29 22.58
N SER A 156 -3.20 9.90 21.60
CA SER A 156 -4.09 11.04 21.83
C SER A 156 -5.33 10.96 20.95
N GLY A 157 -6.48 10.69 21.55
CA GLY A 157 -7.73 10.52 20.80
C GLY A 157 -7.63 9.30 19.90
N ASN A 158 -7.37 9.55 18.61
CA ASN A 158 -7.17 8.52 17.61
C ASN A 158 -5.80 8.59 16.91
N ASP A 159 -4.88 9.41 17.44
CA ASP A 159 -3.54 9.57 16.91
C ASP A 159 -2.54 8.67 17.65
N ILE A 160 -1.60 8.12 16.88
CA ILE A 160 -0.37 7.47 17.32
C ILE A 160 0.77 8.46 17.12
N ILE A 161 1.48 8.80 18.20
CA ILE A 161 2.45 9.89 18.23
C ILE A 161 3.81 9.36 18.70
N PHE A 162 4.87 9.74 18.00
CA PHE A 162 6.26 9.51 18.39
C PHE A 162 7.07 10.80 18.23
N ASN A 163 7.90 11.17 19.21
CA ASN A 163 8.73 12.39 19.17
C ASN A 163 7.98 13.69 18.77
N ASN A 164 6.74 13.87 19.26
CA ASN A 164 5.85 14.99 18.94
C ASN A 164 5.37 15.06 17.48
N GLN A 165 5.53 14.00 16.70
CA GLN A 165 4.95 13.84 15.36
C GLN A 165 3.88 12.76 15.41
N ILE A 166 2.76 12.99 14.72
CA ILE A 166 1.76 11.95 14.48
C ILE A 166 2.32 11.03 13.40
N LEU A 167 2.46 9.74 13.74
CA LEU A 167 2.80 8.71 12.77
C LEU A 167 1.57 8.36 11.93
N ALA A 168 0.45 8.08 12.61
CA ALA A 168 -0.82 7.82 11.96
C ALA A 168 -2.01 8.24 12.82
N THR A 169 -3.12 8.53 12.14
CA THR A 169 -4.45 8.72 12.71
C THR A 169 -5.32 7.52 12.35
N LEU A 170 -5.86 6.81 13.35
CA LEU A 170 -6.74 5.67 13.14
C LEU A 170 -8.21 6.14 13.09
N THR A 171 -8.90 5.94 11.98
CA THR A 171 -10.30 6.39 11.87
C THR A 171 -11.21 5.47 12.70
N GLY A 172 -12.02 6.05 13.58
CA GLY A 172 -13.01 5.29 14.36
C GLY A 172 -12.45 4.45 15.52
N VAL A 173 -11.13 4.41 15.69
CA VAL A 173 -10.45 3.70 16.77
C VAL A 173 -10.05 4.66 17.88
N ASN A 174 -10.28 4.29 19.14
CA ASN A 174 -9.77 5.03 20.29
C ASN A 174 -8.40 4.47 20.65
N THR A 175 -7.31 5.20 20.41
CA THR A 175 -5.96 4.64 20.56
C THR A 175 -5.60 4.25 22.01
N ASN A 176 -6.40 4.61 23.00
CA ASN A 176 -6.24 4.15 24.39
C ASN A 176 -6.62 2.68 24.62
N THR A 177 -7.28 2.02 23.67
CA THR A 177 -7.60 0.59 23.76
C THR A 177 -6.49 -0.30 23.21
N LEU A 178 -5.57 0.29 22.45
CA LEU A 178 -4.42 -0.42 21.88
C LEU A 178 -3.44 -0.88 22.96
N SER A 179 -2.76 -1.97 22.65
CA SER A 179 -1.82 -2.65 23.53
C SER A 179 -0.61 -3.12 22.75
N ALA A 180 0.44 -3.56 23.46
CA ALA A 180 1.65 -4.05 22.81
C ALA A 180 1.43 -5.27 21.88
N SER A 181 0.27 -5.95 21.93
CA SER A 181 -0.03 -7.03 20.98
C SER A 181 -0.51 -6.55 19.62
N ASP A 182 -0.94 -5.29 19.51
CA ASP A 182 -1.35 -4.67 18.24
C ASP A 182 -0.13 -4.17 17.44
N PHE A 183 1.08 -4.34 17.99
CA PHE A 183 2.31 -3.84 17.41
C PHE A 183 3.42 -4.88 17.36
N SER A 184 4.22 -4.81 16.30
CA SER A 184 5.55 -5.42 16.25
C SER A 184 6.60 -4.41 15.78
N VAL A 185 7.86 -4.84 15.77
CA VAL A 185 9.01 -3.99 15.49
C VAL A 185 9.96 -4.68 14.52
N ILE A 186 10.55 -3.91 13.60
CA ILE A 186 11.61 -4.36 12.69
C ILE A 186 12.76 -3.37 12.57
#